data_AF-A0A0Q7WR42-F1
#
_entry.id   AF-A0A0Q7WR42-F1
#
_cell.length_a   1.000
_cell.length_b   1.000
_cell.length_c   1.000
_cell.angle_alpha   90.00
_cell.angle_beta   90.00
_cell.angle_gamma   90.00
#
_symmetry.space_group_name_H-M   'P 1'
#
loop_
_entity.id
_entity.type
_entity.pdbx_description
1 polymer ?
#
loop_
_entity_poly.entity_id
_entity_poly.type
_entity_poly.pdbx_seq_one_letter_code
_entity_poly.pdbx_strand_id
1 'polypeptide(L)'
;MIFNPLLMRKNFDDWMLEATLNAVFENNRPMGNIAGHLVSDVLQAWLVGIGDELHSVIDRALIWLQKAIVEDEDFGTSRDFHRLTLHWSAALALWMRDGQLDVASWSKARKFCGLSMTDSDVYSKSQISRDGLDDFMALCILAGEYDLARAEFEKYYGAKQISLERVLRPREFAYVLCLRKTGSNNDRDMLMDAGRNLLKANLEEHWIGAGQYRRAATWLLIAHLEDCCNCLPRELICKAYDDMPNVVRPVFV
;
A
#
# COMPACT_ATOMS: atom_id res chain seq x y z
N MET A 1 -11.86 6.38 -12.70
CA MET A 1 -13.20 5.83 -12.36
C MET A 1 -13.35 5.96 -10.86
N ILE A 2 -14.39 6.62 -10.37
CA ILE A 2 -14.61 6.80 -8.94
C ILE A 2 -15.03 5.46 -8.32
N PHE A 3 -14.47 5.14 -7.16
CA PHE A 3 -14.83 3.95 -6.38
C PHE A 3 -16.34 3.93 -6.03
N ASN A 4 -17.00 2.81 -6.32
CA ASN A 4 -18.40 2.60 -6.01
C ASN A 4 -18.55 1.40 -5.05
N PRO A 5 -18.78 1.64 -3.75
CA PRO A 5 -18.81 0.57 -2.75
C PRO A 5 -20.05 -0.32 -2.87
N LEU A 6 -21.17 0.16 -3.42
CA LEU A 6 -22.37 -0.65 -3.62
C LEU A 6 -22.18 -1.67 -4.75
N LEU A 7 -21.62 -1.21 -5.88
CA LEU A 7 -21.27 -2.10 -6.99
C LEU A 7 -20.20 -3.10 -6.55
N MET A 8 -19.22 -2.63 -5.78
CA MET A 8 -18.16 -3.48 -5.26
C MET A 8 -18.70 -4.58 -4.34
N ARG A 9 -19.56 -4.22 -3.38
CA ARG A 9 -20.19 -5.19 -2.50
C ARG A 9 -20.98 -6.24 -3.27
N LYS A 10 -21.76 -5.80 -4.27
CA LYS A 10 -22.50 -6.71 -5.14
C LYS A 10 -21.58 -7.73 -5.83
N ASN A 11 -20.44 -7.31 -6.36
CA ASN A 11 -19.48 -8.24 -6.98
C ASN A 11 -18.93 -9.28 -5.99
N PHE A 12 -18.71 -8.87 -4.74
CA PHE A 12 -18.32 -9.80 -3.68
C PHE A 12 -19.40 -10.83 -3.37
N ASP A 13 -20.63 -10.37 -3.16
CA ASP A 13 -21.77 -11.22 -2.86
C ASP A 13 -22.08 -12.19 -4.02
N ASP A 14 -21.89 -11.74 -5.27
CA ASP A 14 -22.21 -12.53 -6.47
C ASP A 14 -21.19 -13.66 -6.74
N TRP A 15 -19.89 -13.45 -6.52
CA TRP A 15 -18.87 -14.48 -6.84
C TRP A 15 -17.50 -14.32 -6.17
N MET A 16 -17.04 -13.11 -5.84
CA MET A 16 -15.65 -12.95 -5.36
C MET A 16 -15.44 -13.57 -3.97
N LEU A 17 -16.42 -13.44 -3.06
CA LEU A 17 -16.27 -13.94 -1.69
C LEU A 17 -16.02 -15.46 -1.67
N GLU A 18 -16.83 -16.22 -2.39
CA GLU A 18 -16.69 -17.68 -2.48
C GLU A 18 -15.34 -18.06 -3.11
N ALA A 19 -14.94 -17.38 -4.19
CA ALA A 19 -13.65 -17.63 -4.85
C ALA A 19 -12.46 -17.33 -3.92
N THR A 20 -12.49 -16.23 -3.19
CA THR A 20 -11.44 -15.83 -2.24
C THR A 20 -11.36 -16.80 -1.06
N LEU A 21 -12.50 -17.24 -0.51
CA LEU A 21 -12.56 -18.19 0.60
C LEU A 21 -12.06 -19.60 0.20
N ASN A 22 -12.47 -20.06 -0.99
CA ASN A 22 -12.22 -21.42 -1.47
C ASN A 22 -10.96 -21.56 -2.32
N ALA A 23 -10.13 -20.51 -2.43
CA ALA A 23 -8.86 -20.59 -3.13
C ALA A 23 -7.98 -21.73 -2.59
N VAL A 24 -7.51 -22.60 -3.49
CA VAL A 24 -6.66 -23.76 -3.18
C VAL A 24 -5.25 -23.57 -3.73
N PHE A 25 -4.28 -24.21 -3.07
CA PHE A 25 -2.90 -24.17 -3.53
C PHE A 25 -2.68 -25.12 -4.71
N GLU A 26 -2.09 -24.62 -5.79
CA GLU A 26 -1.79 -25.39 -7.00
C GLU A 26 -0.29 -25.25 -7.36
N ASN A 27 0.48 -26.35 -7.27
CA ASN A 27 1.94 -26.34 -7.47
C ASN A 27 2.39 -25.82 -8.85
N ASN A 28 1.52 -25.86 -9.87
CA ASN A 28 1.80 -25.46 -11.24
C ASN A 28 1.35 -24.03 -11.57
N ARG A 29 0.97 -23.25 -10.56
CA ARG A 29 0.56 -21.85 -10.69
C ARG A 29 1.48 -20.92 -9.90
N PRO A 30 1.55 -19.63 -10.27
CA PRO A 30 2.30 -18.63 -9.51
C PRO A 30 1.52 -18.27 -8.23
N MET A 31 1.59 -19.16 -7.24
CA MET A 31 0.82 -19.07 -6.01
C MET A 31 1.18 -17.84 -5.17
N GLY A 32 2.40 -17.32 -5.29
CA GLY A 32 2.79 -16.05 -4.69
C GLY A 32 2.03 -14.86 -5.30
N ASN A 33 1.96 -14.79 -6.62
CA ASN A 33 1.12 -13.80 -7.31
C ASN A 33 -0.36 -13.90 -6.90
N ILE A 34 -0.91 -15.12 -6.89
CA ILE A 34 -2.29 -15.38 -6.47
C ILE A 34 -2.51 -14.92 -5.03
N ALA A 35 -1.59 -15.22 -4.12
CA ALA A 35 -1.67 -14.78 -2.73
C ALA A 35 -1.63 -13.24 -2.60
N GLY A 36 -0.84 -12.55 -3.42
CA GLY A 36 -0.86 -11.08 -3.48
C GLY A 36 -2.20 -10.51 -3.95
N HIS A 37 -2.92 -11.21 -4.83
CA HIS A 37 -4.30 -10.89 -5.18
C HIS A 37 -5.25 -11.13 -4.01
N LEU A 38 -5.15 -12.27 -3.31
CA LEU A 38 -5.97 -12.54 -2.12
C LEU A 38 -5.83 -11.44 -1.05
N VAL A 39 -4.61 -10.94 -0.80
CA VAL A 39 -4.39 -9.80 0.11
C VAL A 39 -5.16 -8.56 -0.35
N SER A 40 -5.20 -8.31 -1.66
CA SER A 40 -5.92 -7.19 -2.25
C SER A 40 -7.44 -7.36 -2.16
N ASP A 41 -7.92 -8.59 -2.36
CA ASP A 41 -9.34 -8.96 -2.21
C ASP A 41 -9.80 -8.74 -0.76
N VAL A 42 -8.98 -9.10 0.24
CA VAL A 42 -9.32 -8.86 1.65
C VAL A 42 -9.37 -7.36 1.97
N LEU A 43 -8.42 -6.56 1.47
CA LEU A 43 -8.47 -5.09 1.61
C LEU A 43 -9.75 -4.51 1.00
N GLN A 44 -10.13 -5.01 -0.17
CA GLN A 44 -11.32 -4.58 -0.90
C GLN A 44 -12.60 -5.01 -0.16
N ALA A 45 -12.64 -6.22 0.38
CA ALA A 45 -13.74 -6.74 1.17
C ALA A 45 -13.97 -5.90 2.44
N TRP A 46 -12.90 -5.52 3.14
CA TRP A 46 -12.99 -4.64 4.31
C TRP A 46 -13.64 -3.31 3.98
N LEU A 47 -13.28 -2.70 2.83
CA LEU A 47 -13.89 -1.45 2.35
C LEU A 47 -15.39 -1.58 2.08
N VAL A 48 -15.92 -2.79 1.86
CA VAL A 48 -17.35 -3.04 1.60
C VAL A 48 -18.05 -3.75 2.74
N GLY A 49 -17.47 -3.79 3.93
CA GLY A 49 -18.11 -4.34 5.12
C GLY A 49 -18.18 -5.86 5.15
N ILE A 50 -17.24 -6.54 4.48
CA ILE A 50 -17.07 -8.00 4.48
C ILE A 50 -15.69 -8.27 5.11
N GLY A 51 -15.62 -8.93 6.28
CA GLY A 51 -14.35 -8.97 7.03
C GLY A 51 -14.10 -10.18 7.91
N ASP A 52 -15.07 -10.62 8.69
CA ASP A 52 -14.82 -11.59 9.76
C ASP A 52 -14.45 -12.98 9.20
N GLU A 53 -15.03 -13.35 8.06
CA GLU A 53 -14.80 -14.63 7.37
C GLU A 53 -13.42 -14.69 6.69
N LEU A 54 -12.80 -13.53 6.44
CA LEU A 54 -11.60 -13.40 5.61
C LEU A 54 -10.29 -13.41 6.39
N HIS A 55 -10.33 -13.50 7.73
CA HIS A 55 -9.11 -13.58 8.53
C HIS A 55 -8.27 -14.81 8.15
N SER A 56 -8.92 -15.97 7.97
CA SER A 56 -8.28 -17.21 7.52
C SER A 56 -7.61 -17.10 6.14
N VAL A 57 -8.09 -16.18 5.29
CA VAL A 57 -7.52 -15.94 3.96
C VAL A 57 -6.16 -15.26 4.07
N ILE A 58 -5.97 -14.34 5.04
CA ILE A 58 -4.70 -13.67 5.28
C ILE A 58 -3.63 -14.66 5.73
N ASP A 59 -3.94 -15.55 6.66
CA ASP A 59 -3.01 -16.58 7.12
C ASP A 59 -2.58 -17.50 5.97
N ARG A 60 -3.54 -17.94 5.15
CA ARG A 60 -3.26 -18.75 3.97
C ARG A 60 -2.41 -18.01 2.94
N ALA A 61 -2.74 -16.75 2.64
CA ALA A 61 -1.98 -15.92 1.72
C ALA A 61 -0.53 -15.72 2.21
N LEU A 62 -0.32 -15.53 3.52
CA LEU A 62 1.02 -15.42 4.10
C LEU A 62 1.86 -16.69 3.89
N ILE A 63 1.27 -17.88 4.09
CA ILE A 63 1.97 -19.15 3.85
C ILE A 63 2.41 -19.26 2.38
N TRP A 64 1.52 -18.91 1.45
CA TRP A 64 1.80 -18.99 0.01
C TRP A 64 2.84 -17.94 -0.43
N LEU A 65 2.73 -16.71 0.06
CA LEU A 65 3.72 -15.66 -0.17
C LEU A 65 5.10 -16.06 0.35
N GLN A 66 5.18 -16.59 1.57
CA GLN A 66 6.46 -17.03 2.15
C GLN A 66 7.09 -18.16 1.33
N LYS A 67 6.29 -19.15 0.91
CA LYS A 67 6.77 -20.22 0.03
C LYS A 67 7.31 -19.64 -1.29
N ALA A 68 6.54 -18.78 -1.95
CA ALA A 68 6.95 -18.15 -3.21
C ALA A 68 8.22 -17.28 -3.06
N ILE A 69 8.37 -16.57 -1.94
CA ILE A 69 9.58 -15.80 -1.63
C ILE A 69 10.80 -16.72 -1.44
N VAL A 70 10.64 -17.83 -0.72
CA VAL A 70 11.73 -18.81 -0.47
C VAL A 70 12.14 -19.51 -1.76
N GLU A 71 11.17 -19.88 -2.59
CA GLU A 71 11.40 -20.55 -3.88
C GLU A 71 11.81 -19.57 -4.98
N ASP A 72 11.77 -18.27 -4.68
CA ASP A 72 12.08 -17.19 -5.61
C ASP A 72 11.27 -17.30 -6.90
N GLU A 73 9.94 -17.44 -6.71
CA GLU A 73 8.93 -17.60 -7.75
C GLU A 73 9.20 -16.66 -8.92
N ASP A 74 9.19 -17.21 -10.14
CA ASP A 74 9.40 -16.45 -11.37
C ASP A 74 8.05 -16.24 -12.08
N PHE A 75 7.66 -14.98 -12.23
CA PHE A 75 6.39 -14.59 -12.83
C PHE A 75 6.46 -13.17 -13.39
N GLY A 76 5.73 -12.92 -14.48
CA GLY A 76 5.67 -11.60 -15.13
C GLY A 76 6.89 -11.30 -15.99
N THR A 77 7.08 -10.01 -16.31
CA THR A 77 8.13 -9.54 -17.23
C THR A 77 9.44 -9.17 -16.54
N SER A 78 9.37 -8.84 -15.25
CA SER A 78 10.54 -8.43 -14.46
C SER A 78 10.58 -9.16 -13.13
N ARG A 79 11.67 -9.89 -12.91
CA ARG A 79 11.87 -10.70 -11.70
C ARG A 79 11.90 -9.85 -10.43
N ASP A 80 12.59 -8.71 -10.47
CA ASP A 80 12.68 -7.84 -9.30
C ASP A 80 11.37 -7.07 -9.04
N PHE A 81 10.59 -6.77 -10.09
CA PHE A 81 9.24 -6.24 -9.90
C PHE A 81 8.28 -7.28 -9.30
N HIS A 82 8.40 -8.55 -9.70
CA HIS A 82 7.62 -9.61 -9.08
C HIS A 82 8.01 -9.82 -7.61
N ARG A 83 9.31 -9.85 -7.31
CA ARG A 83 9.80 -9.89 -5.92
C ARG A 83 9.33 -8.70 -5.10
N LEU A 84 9.30 -7.49 -5.67
CA LEU A 84 8.67 -6.32 -5.03
C LEU A 84 7.21 -6.64 -4.68
N THR A 85 6.44 -7.15 -5.63
CA THR A 85 5.02 -7.47 -5.44
C THR A 85 4.81 -8.50 -4.34
N LEU A 86 5.62 -9.56 -4.30
CA LEU A 86 5.58 -10.59 -3.25
C LEU A 86 5.90 -10.00 -1.87
N HIS A 87 7.01 -9.29 -1.75
CA HIS A 87 7.45 -8.74 -0.47
C HIS A 87 6.54 -7.62 0.04
N TRP A 88 6.01 -6.77 -0.84
CA TRP A 88 5.04 -5.75 -0.47
C TRP A 88 3.73 -6.38 0.00
N SER A 89 3.23 -7.39 -0.71
CA SER A 89 2.03 -8.12 -0.29
C SER A 89 2.23 -8.83 1.04
N ALA A 90 3.40 -9.43 1.27
CA ALA A 90 3.73 -10.09 2.54
C ALA A 90 3.81 -9.10 3.70
N ALA A 91 4.46 -7.95 3.51
CA ALA A 91 4.55 -6.91 4.54
C ALA A 91 3.17 -6.34 4.90
N LEU A 92 2.32 -6.10 3.90
CA LEU A 92 0.93 -5.70 4.12
C LEU A 92 0.12 -6.77 4.84
N ALA A 93 0.22 -8.04 4.42
CA ALA A 93 -0.52 -9.15 5.03
C ALA A 93 -0.12 -9.37 6.50
N LEU A 94 1.17 -9.23 6.83
CA LEU A 94 1.65 -9.27 8.21
C LEU A 94 1.03 -8.13 9.04
N TRP A 95 1.05 -6.91 8.51
CA TRP A 95 0.39 -5.78 9.18
C TRP A 95 -1.12 -6.00 9.34
N MET A 96 -1.79 -6.53 8.32
CA MET A 96 -3.23 -6.82 8.36
C MET A 96 -3.59 -7.87 9.42
N ARG A 97 -2.72 -8.86 9.65
CA ARG A 97 -2.91 -9.91 10.66
C ARG A 97 -2.63 -9.40 12.07
N ASP A 98 -1.48 -8.75 12.26
CA ASP A 98 -0.93 -8.48 13.59
C ASP A 98 -1.19 -7.05 14.09
N GLY A 99 -1.60 -6.14 13.20
CA GLY A 99 -1.74 -4.70 13.50
C GLY A 99 -0.41 -3.97 13.68
N GLN A 100 0.72 -4.65 13.55
CA GLN A 100 2.05 -4.12 13.81
C GLN A 100 2.88 -4.02 12.53
N LEU A 101 3.71 -2.98 12.46
CA LEU A 101 4.67 -2.83 11.38
C LEU A 101 5.88 -3.74 11.59
N ASP A 102 6.07 -4.70 10.70
CA ASP A 102 7.33 -5.44 10.60
C ASP A 102 8.31 -4.72 9.66
N VAL A 103 9.15 -3.87 10.25
CA VAL A 103 10.15 -3.05 9.54
C VAL A 103 11.03 -3.88 8.59
N ALA A 104 11.39 -5.11 8.97
CA ALA A 104 12.23 -5.98 8.16
C ALA A 104 11.55 -6.39 6.84
N SER A 105 10.26 -6.74 6.88
CA SER A 105 9.46 -7.07 5.69
C SER A 105 9.32 -5.87 4.76
N TRP A 106 9.05 -4.68 5.30
CA TRP A 106 8.99 -3.44 4.51
C TRP A 106 10.33 -3.09 3.86
N SER A 107 11.44 -3.30 4.59
CA SER A 107 12.81 -3.11 4.07
C SER A 107 13.13 -4.07 2.90
N LYS A 108 12.61 -5.30 2.93
CA LYS A 108 12.73 -6.24 1.80
C LYS A 108 11.93 -5.77 0.59
N ALA A 109 10.69 -5.34 0.76
CA ALA A 109 9.87 -4.78 -0.32
C ALA A 109 10.57 -3.58 -0.96
N ARG A 110 11.04 -2.63 -0.13
CA ARG A 110 11.81 -1.46 -0.58
C ARG A 110 13.04 -1.84 -1.41
N LYS A 111 13.74 -2.93 -1.05
CA LYS A 111 14.93 -3.40 -1.79
C LYS A 111 14.59 -3.73 -3.22
N PHE A 112 13.57 -4.54 -3.41
CA PHE A 112 13.15 -4.94 -4.75
C PHE A 112 12.46 -3.80 -5.49
N CYS A 113 11.85 -2.83 -4.79
CA CYS A 113 11.41 -1.58 -5.40
C CYS A 113 12.58 -0.86 -6.08
N GLY A 114 13.67 -0.61 -5.34
CA GLY A 114 14.85 0.07 -5.87
C GLY A 114 15.50 -0.69 -7.03
N LEU A 115 15.55 -2.02 -6.96
CA LEU A 115 16.04 -2.86 -8.07
C LEU A 115 15.14 -2.77 -9.30
N SER A 116 13.81 -2.88 -9.13
CA SER A 116 12.83 -2.78 -10.22
C SER A 116 12.84 -1.40 -10.90
N MET A 117 13.22 -0.33 -10.19
CA MET A 117 13.36 1.01 -10.78
C MET A 117 14.52 1.11 -11.78
N THR A 118 15.46 0.17 -11.79
CA THR A 118 16.53 0.11 -12.78
C THR A 118 16.15 -0.64 -14.06
N ASP A 119 14.99 -1.32 -14.03
CA ASP A 119 14.48 -2.12 -15.13
C ASP A 119 13.58 -1.28 -16.05
N SER A 120 14.00 -1.12 -17.30
CA SER A 120 13.27 -0.32 -18.30
C SER A 120 11.95 -0.94 -18.74
N ASP A 121 11.77 -2.25 -18.53
CA ASP A 121 10.50 -2.95 -18.84
C ASP A 121 9.45 -2.70 -17.76
N VAL A 122 9.86 -2.20 -16.59
CA VAL A 122 8.97 -1.84 -15.48
C VAL A 122 8.64 -0.35 -15.51
N TYR A 123 9.67 0.51 -15.60
CA TYR A 123 9.50 1.95 -15.59
C TYR A 123 10.29 2.61 -16.72
N SER A 124 9.61 3.49 -17.46
CA SER A 124 10.35 4.47 -18.28
C SER A 124 11.10 5.45 -17.38
N LYS A 125 12.16 6.08 -17.90
CA LYS A 125 12.93 7.12 -17.18
C LYS A 125 12.05 8.21 -16.55
N SER A 126 10.95 8.57 -17.23
CA SER A 126 10.01 9.57 -16.72
C SER A 126 9.12 9.07 -15.58
N GLN A 127 8.86 7.77 -15.50
CA GLN A 127 8.03 7.16 -14.46
C GLN A 127 8.83 6.86 -13.19
N ILE A 128 10.14 6.61 -13.31
CA ILE A 128 11.02 6.41 -12.15
C ILE A 128 10.91 7.59 -11.18
N SER A 129 11.06 8.83 -11.67
CA SER A 129 10.98 10.05 -10.84
C SER A 129 9.56 10.38 -10.34
N ARG A 130 8.55 9.60 -10.73
CA ARG A 130 7.14 9.77 -10.37
C ARG A 130 6.65 8.53 -9.63
N ASP A 131 6.04 7.60 -10.34
CA ASP A 131 5.36 6.42 -9.78
C ASP A 131 6.35 5.51 -9.03
N GLY A 132 7.53 5.26 -9.60
CA GLY A 132 8.56 4.43 -8.95
C GLY A 132 9.07 5.06 -7.65
N LEU A 133 9.30 6.37 -7.66
CA LEU A 133 9.74 7.11 -6.48
C LEU A 133 8.64 7.23 -5.42
N ASP A 134 7.38 7.39 -5.82
CA ASP A 134 6.24 7.40 -4.90
C ASP A 134 6.19 6.09 -4.09
N ASP A 135 6.27 4.93 -4.75
CA ASP A 135 6.29 3.62 -4.09
C ASP A 135 7.57 3.39 -3.27
N PHE A 136 8.75 3.71 -3.83
CA PHE A 136 10.02 3.54 -3.14
C PHE A 136 10.06 4.30 -1.82
N MET A 137 9.64 5.57 -1.84
CA MET A 137 9.62 6.40 -0.65
C MET A 137 8.61 5.88 0.37
N ALA A 138 7.42 5.47 -0.05
CA ALA A 138 6.43 4.88 0.85
C ALA A 138 7.01 3.67 1.61
N LEU A 139 7.68 2.77 0.89
CA LEU A 139 8.29 1.57 1.49
C LEU A 139 9.47 1.92 2.40
N CYS A 140 10.28 2.95 2.07
CA CYS A 140 11.30 3.47 2.97
C CYS A 140 10.72 4.01 4.28
N ILE A 141 9.62 4.78 4.23
CA ILE A 141 8.97 5.32 5.43
C ILE A 141 8.56 4.18 6.38
N LEU A 142 7.88 3.16 5.84
CA LEU A 142 7.42 2.01 6.64
C LEU A 142 8.56 1.09 7.11
N ALA A 143 9.70 1.12 6.40
CA ALA A 143 10.95 0.49 6.83
C ALA A 143 11.77 1.35 7.81
N GLY A 144 11.35 2.58 8.14
CA GLY A 144 12.13 3.50 8.99
C GLY A 144 13.43 4.01 8.34
N GLU A 145 13.56 3.89 7.02
CA GLU A 145 14.78 4.23 6.27
C GLU A 145 14.70 5.65 5.67
N TYR A 146 14.48 6.63 6.55
CA TYR A 146 14.19 8.02 6.16
C TYR A 146 15.33 8.68 5.38
N ASP A 147 16.58 8.46 5.78
CA ASP A 147 17.75 9.05 5.10
C ASP A 147 17.90 8.52 3.67
N LEU A 148 17.59 7.25 3.45
CA LEU A 148 17.64 6.63 2.12
C LEU A 148 16.56 7.23 1.21
N ALA A 149 15.32 7.35 1.69
CA ALA A 149 14.25 8.01 0.96
C ALA A 149 14.59 9.46 0.62
N ARG A 150 15.14 10.20 1.59
CA ARG A 150 15.56 11.59 1.41
C ARG A 150 16.61 11.70 0.29
N ALA A 151 17.67 10.90 0.37
CA ALA A 151 18.73 10.90 -0.62
C ALA A 151 18.20 10.53 -2.02
N GLU A 152 17.29 9.55 -2.12
CA GLU A 152 16.72 9.15 -3.41
C GLU A 152 15.85 10.25 -4.02
N PHE A 153 15.04 10.95 -3.22
CA PHE A 153 14.25 12.09 -3.70
C PHE A 153 15.14 13.23 -4.21
N GLU A 154 16.18 13.59 -3.46
CA GLU A 154 17.07 14.70 -3.77
C GLU A 154 17.87 14.46 -5.07
N LYS A 155 18.11 13.20 -5.48
CA LYS A 155 18.71 12.89 -6.79
C LYS A 155 17.91 13.44 -7.97
N TYR A 156 16.58 13.47 -7.87
CA TYR A 156 15.69 13.90 -8.96
C TYR A 156 15.23 15.35 -8.82
N TYR A 157 15.06 15.83 -7.60
CA TYR A 157 14.41 17.12 -7.32
C TYR A 157 15.26 18.12 -6.55
N GLY A 158 16.46 17.73 -6.10
CA GLY A 158 17.30 18.52 -5.21
C GLY A 158 16.71 18.68 -3.80
N ALA A 159 17.53 19.17 -2.87
CA ALA A 159 17.08 19.55 -1.54
C ALA A 159 16.19 20.79 -1.62
N LYS A 160 15.02 20.76 -0.98
CA LYS A 160 14.08 21.89 -0.96
C LYS A 160 13.16 21.86 0.24
N GLN A 161 12.70 23.03 0.65
CA GLN A 161 11.60 23.13 1.60
C GLN A 161 10.27 23.04 0.85
N ILE A 162 9.36 22.19 1.33
CA ILE A 162 8.04 21.98 0.72
C ILE A 162 6.98 22.53 1.67
N SER A 163 6.13 23.43 1.17
CA SER A 163 4.98 23.93 1.93
C SER A 163 3.89 22.87 2.07
N LEU A 164 3.35 22.72 3.28
CA LEU A 164 2.23 21.82 3.61
C LEU A 164 0.85 22.40 3.23
N GLU A 165 0.77 23.67 2.85
CA GLU A 165 -0.50 24.37 2.58
C GLU A 165 -1.15 23.96 1.24
N ARG A 166 -0.42 23.23 0.40
CA ARG A 166 -0.93 22.71 -0.88
C ARG A 166 -1.08 21.20 -0.84
N VAL A 167 -1.86 20.67 -1.77
CA VAL A 167 -1.89 19.23 -2.03
C VAL A 167 -0.51 18.77 -2.48
N LEU A 168 0.06 17.82 -1.74
CA LEU A 168 1.35 17.23 -2.02
C LEU A 168 1.21 16.00 -2.90
N ARG A 169 2.21 15.77 -3.75
CA ARG A 169 2.37 14.47 -4.41
C ARG A 169 2.91 13.45 -3.40
N PRO A 170 2.69 12.14 -3.60
CA PRO A 170 3.08 11.14 -2.60
C PRO A 170 4.56 11.22 -2.20
N ARG A 171 5.48 11.27 -3.16
CA ARG A 171 6.92 11.52 -2.92
C ARG A 171 7.25 12.81 -2.17
N GLU A 172 6.48 13.88 -2.38
CA GLU A 172 6.71 15.16 -1.69
C GLU A 172 6.29 15.05 -0.23
N PHE A 173 5.16 14.40 0.05
CA PHE A 173 4.71 14.14 1.40
C PHE A 173 5.69 13.24 2.15
N ALA A 174 6.12 12.12 1.55
CA ALA A 174 7.15 11.25 2.14
C ALA A 174 8.48 11.98 2.38
N TYR A 175 8.90 12.87 1.46
CA TYR A 175 10.10 13.68 1.66
C TYR A 175 9.98 14.60 2.88
N VAL A 176 8.83 15.25 3.08
CA VAL A 176 8.60 16.06 4.28
C VAL A 176 8.62 15.20 5.55
N LEU A 177 8.04 14.00 5.52
CA LEU A 177 8.11 13.07 6.65
C LEU A 177 9.57 12.71 7.00
N CYS A 178 10.40 12.45 5.98
CA CYS A 178 11.84 12.22 6.17
C CYS A 178 12.53 13.42 6.84
N LEU A 179 12.31 14.64 6.33
CA LEU A 179 12.91 15.84 6.89
C LEU A 179 12.55 16.03 8.38
N ARG A 180 11.29 15.78 8.75
CA ARG A 180 10.84 15.87 10.15
C ARG A 180 11.49 14.84 11.05
N LYS A 181 11.58 13.57 10.64
CA LYS A 181 12.21 12.53 11.48
C LYS A 181 13.71 12.76 11.69
N THR A 182 14.34 13.55 10.81
CA THR A 182 15.73 13.98 10.93
C THR A 182 15.92 15.35 11.59
N GLY A 183 14.85 16.02 12.05
CA GLY A 183 14.87 17.36 12.64
C GLY A 183 13.91 17.53 13.83
N SER A 184 13.81 18.76 14.37
CA SER A 184 12.93 19.10 15.51
C SER A 184 11.85 20.10 15.09
N ASN A 185 10.56 19.69 15.07
CA ASN A 185 9.41 20.39 15.70
C ASN A 185 8.01 19.97 15.19
N ASN A 186 7.11 19.82 16.16
CA ASN A 186 5.72 20.31 16.38
C ASN A 186 4.67 20.57 15.26
N ASP A 187 4.89 20.28 13.97
CA ASP A 187 3.84 20.47 12.95
C ASP A 187 2.95 19.22 12.73
N ARG A 188 2.61 18.50 13.81
CA ARG A 188 1.85 17.24 13.72
C ARG A 188 0.51 17.42 13.01
N ASP A 189 -0.27 18.41 13.43
CA ASP A 189 -1.61 18.65 12.89
C ASP A 189 -1.56 19.06 11.42
N MET A 190 -0.62 19.94 11.05
CA MET A 190 -0.41 20.33 9.65
C MET A 190 0.04 19.16 8.77
N LEU A 191 0.84 18.24 9.31
CA LEU A 191 1.24 17.04 8.58
C LEU A 191 0.10 16.05 8.42
N MET A 192 -0.73 15.90 9.45
CA MET A 192 -1.92 15.08 9.38
C MET A 192 -2.88 15.64 8.33
N ASP A 193 -3.12 16.95 8.32
CA ASP A 193 -3.93 17.62 7.29
C ASP A 193 -3.35 17.46 5.89
N ALA A 194 -2.02 17.61 5.74
CA ALA A 194 -1.35 17.38 4.46
C ALA A 194 -1.48 15.93 3.98
N GLY A 195 -1.36 14.96 4.89
CA GLY A 195 -1.59 13.53 4.63
C GLY A 195 -3.02 13.26 4.18
N ARG A 196 -4.01 13.81 4.87
CA ARG A 196 -5.42 13.70 4.49
C ARG A 196 -5.72 14.37 3.14
N ASN A 197 -5.11 15.51 2.85
CA ASN A 197 -5.24 16.17 1.55
C ASN A 197 -4.62 15.33 0.42
N LEU A 198 -3.48 14.67 0.68
CA LEU A 198 -2.91 13.68 -0.24
C LEU A 198 -3.89 12.51 -0.46
N LEU A 199 -4.46 11.95 0.61
CA LEU A 199 -5.43 10.86 0.52
C LEU A 199 -6.67 11.26 -0.30
N LYS A 200 -7.26 12.42 -0.04
CA LYS A 200 -8.40 12.98 -0.79
C LYS A 200 -8.15 13.13 -2.28
N ALA A 201 -6.91 13.48 -2.67
CA ALA A 201 -6.55 13.63 -4.07
C ALA A 201 -6.37 12.30 -4.81
N ASN A 202 -6.20 11.17 -4.10
CA ASN A 202 -5.77 9.91 -4.72
C ASN A 202 -6.67 8.71 -4.45
N LEU A 203 -7.30 8.58 -3.28
CA LEU A 203 -7.99 7.36 -2.86
C LEU A 203 -9.13 6.98 -3.82
N GLU A 204 -10.10 7.88 -4.04
CA GLU A 204 -11.36 7.52 -4.70
C GLU A 204 -11.19 7.14 -6.17
N GLU A 205 -10.29 7.80 -6.91
CA GLU A 205 -10.13 7.60 -8.35
C GLU A 205 -8.81 6.91 -8.72
N HIS A 206 -7.68 7.37 -8.19
CA HIS A 206 -6.36 6.97 -8.66
C HIS A 206 -5.86 5.69 -8.02
N TRP A 207 -6.29 5.39 -6.79
CA TRP A 207 -5.87 4.18 -6.08
C TRP A 207 -6.99 3.16 -5.96
N ILE A 208 -8.01 3.39 -5.12
CA ILE A 208 -9.10 2.42 -4.90
C ILE A 208 -9.94 2.29 -6.17
N GLY A 209 -10.33 3.40 -6.80
CA GLY A 209 -11.07 3.40 -8.05
C GLY A 209 -10.34 2.74 -9.23
N ALA A 210 -9.01 2.64 -9.15
CA ALA A 210 -8.17 1.96 -10.14
C ALA A 210 -7.72 0.55 -9.72
N GLY A 211 -8.24 0.01 -8.61
CA GLY A 211 -7.90 -1.33 -8.11
C GLY A 211 -6.54 -1.45 -7.42
N GLN A 212 -5.87 -0.34 -7.10
CA GLN A 212 -4.56 -0.31 -6.46
C GLN A 212 -4.68 -0.35 -4.93
N TYR A 213 -5.39 -1.36 -4.41
CA TYR A 213 -5.71 -1.46 -2.98
C TYR A 213 -4.47 -1.52 -2.08
N ARG A 214 -3.41 -2.21 -2.51
CA ARG A 214 -2.13 -2.26 -1.77
C ARG A 214 -1.51 -0.88 -1.62
N ARG A 215 -1.52 -0.07 -2.68
CA ARG A 215 -1.00 1.30 -2.67
C ARG A 215 -1.87 2.20 -1.79
N ALA A 216 -3.19 2.11 -1.90
CA ALA A 216 -4.13 2.84 -1.04
C ALA A 216 -3.89 2.52 0.44
N ALA A 217 -3.83 1.23 0.80
CA ALA A 217 -3.58 0.78 2.17
C ALA A 217 -2.23 1.28 2.72
N THR A 218 -1.18 1.25 1.89
CA THR A 218 0.16 1.74 2.26
C THR A 218 0.13 3.23 2.58
N TRP A 219 -0.51 4.05 1.76
CA TRP A 219 -0.59 5.49 2.00
C TRP A 219 -1.54 5.88 3.13
N LEU A 220 -2.63 5.13 3.34
CA LEU A 220 -3.46 5.25 4.55
C LEU A 220 -2.63 5.00 5.81
N LEU A 221 -1.84 3.91 5.80
CA LEU A 221 -0.96 3.57 6.91
C LEU A 221 0.08 4.66 7.19
N ILE A 222 0.69 5.23 6.15
CA ILE A 222 1.66 6.33 6.29
C ILE A 222 1.01 7.61 6.80
N ALA A 223 -0.12 8.03 6.21
CA ALA A 223 -0.80 9.27 6.57
C ALA A 223 -1.30 9.25 8.03
N HIS A 224 -1.67 8.07 8.54
CA HIS A 224 -2.19 7.88 9.89
C HIS A 224 -1.17 7.28 10.88
N LEU A 225 0.10 7.15 10.48
CA LEU A 225 1.11 6.40 11.24
C LEU A 225 1.27 6.87 12.70
N GLU A 226 1.19 8.19 12.92
CA GLU A 226 1.37 8.79 14.25
C GLU A 226 0.07 8.86 15.08
N ASP A 227 -1.10 8.69 14.44
CA ASP A 227 -2.42 8.90 15.06
C ASP A 227 -3.17 7.60 15.33
N CYS A 228 -2.73 6.48 14.73
CA CYS A 228 -3.42 5.20 14.78
C CYS A 228 -2.60 4.09 15.46
N CYS A 229 -1.82 4.42 16.50
CA CYS A 229 -0.96 3.44 17.19
C CYS A 229 -1.70 2.23 17.78
N ASN A 230 -3.02 2.31 17.95
CA ASN A 230 -3.88 1.24 18.47
C ASN A 230 -5.08 0.91 17.56
N CYS A 231 -5.16 1.45 16.34
CA CYS A 231 -6.27 1.10 15.44
C CYS A 231 -6.08 -0.29 14.86
N LEU A 232 -7.16 -1.06 14.79
CA LEU A 232 -7.13 -2.33 14.07
C LEU A 232 -6.91 -2.05 12.57
N PRO A 233 -6.18 -2.91 11.83
CA PRO A 233 -5.95 -2.72 10.39
C PRO A 233 -7.24 -2.46 9.60
N ARG A 234 -8.30 -3.23 9.88
CA ARG A 234 -9.61 -3.04 9.24
C ARG A 234 -10.20 -1.66 9.51
N GLU A 235 -10.11 -1.17 10.74
CA GLU A 235 -10.60 0.18 11.09
C GLU A 235 -9.83 1.24 10.31
N LEU A 236 -8.51 1.11 10.21
CA LEU A 236 -7.68 2.03 9.44
C LEU A 236 -8.04 2.02 7.95
N ILE A 237 -8.28 0.85 7.36
CA ILE A 237 -8.73 0.74 5.97
C ILE A 237 -10.11 1.42 5.80
N CYS A 238 -11.03 1.27 6.76
CA CYS A 238 -12.35 1.90 6.71
C CYS A 238 -12.31 3.43 6.92
N LYS A 239 -11.22 3.98 7.50
CA LYS A 239 -10.98 5.43 7.53
C LYS A 239 -10.79 6.04 6.14
N ALA A 240 -10.54 5.25 5.09
CA ALA A 240 -10.50 5.73 3.71
C ALA A 240 -11.73 6.57 3.33
N TYR A 241 -12.91 6.23 3.86
CA TYR A 241 -14.14 6.99 3.61
C TYR A 241 -14.14 8.41 4.20
N ASP A 242 -13.33 8.69 5.24
CA ASP A 242 -13.18 10.04 5.78
C ASP A 242 -12.39 10.96 4.83
N ASP A 243 -11.71 10.35 3.85
CA ASP A 243 -10.84 11.01 2.88
C ASP A 243 -11.23 10.67 1.42
N MET A 244 -12.46 10.20 1.17
CA MET A 244 -13.04 10.05 -0.18
C MET A 244 -14.28 10.97 -0.32
N PRO A 245 -14.09 12.26 -0.62
CA PRO A 245 -15.14 13.27 -0.49
C PRO A 245 -16.37 13.03 -1.36
N ASN A 246 -16.21 12.30 -2.49
CA ASN A 246 -17.31 12.02 -3.41
C ASN A 246 -17.90 10.61 -3.23
N VAL A 247 -17.44 9.85 -2.24
CA VAL A 247 -17.92 8.50 -1.95
C VAL A 247 -18.64 8.48 -0.61
N VAL A 248 -19.95 8.24 -0.64
CA VAL A 248 -20.75 8.10 0.58
C VAL A 248 -20.42 6.80 1.28
N ARG A 249 -20.04 6.85 2.57
CA ARG A 249 -19.85 5.66 3.42
C ARG A 249 -21.17 4.88 3.51
N PRO A 250 -21.23 3.62 3.06
CA PRO A 250 -22.42 2.79 3.20
C PRO A 250 -22.68 2.39 4.65
N VAL A 251 -23.94 2.11 4.99
CA VAL A 251 -24.37 1.69 6.34
C VAL A 251 -23.75 0.37 6.80
N PHE A 252 -23.30 -0.46 5.86
CA PHE A 252 -22.68 -1.75 6.16
C PHE A 252 -21.18 -1.69 6.46
N VAL A 253 -20.58 -0.49 6.42
CA VAL A 253 -19.17 -0.23 6.74
C VAL A 253 -19.06 0.47 8.09
#